data_AF-A0A353D710-F1
#
_entry.id   AF-A0A353D710-F1
#
_cell.length_a   1.000
_cell.length_b   1.000
_cell.length_c   1.000
_cell.angle_alpha   90.00
_cell.angle_beta   90.00
_cell.angle_gamma   90.00
#
_symmetry.space_group_name_H-M   'P 1'
#
loop_
_entity.id
_entity.type
_entity.pdbx_description
1 polymer ?
#
loop_
_entity_poly.entity_id
_entity_poly.type
_entity_poly.pdbx_seq_one_letter_code
_entity_poly.pdbx_strand_id
1 'polypeptide(L)'
;EERVVSHLDPIFKTIAPGVGGIERTTGRSGDASTSEQGYLHCGPNGAGHFVKMVHNGIEYGMMAAYAEGMNILSHANIGSQDHDIDAETTPLQNPEDFQFDINTAEVAEVWRRGSVVASWLLDLIAISLKDNPDLSNFSGSVSDSGEGRWTSMAAIETATPAPVLTAALFSRFSSRGEADFGDKLLSAMRFQFGGHHEKEE
;
A
#
# COMPACT_ATOMS: atom_id res chain seq x y z
N GLU A 1 -32.69 12.70 8.71
CA GLU A 1 -31.71 11.60 8.86
C GLU A 1 -31.15 11.53 10.28
N GLU A 2 -30.83 12.67 10.90
CA GLU A 2 -30.34 12.73 12.31
C GLU A 2 -31.19 11.94 13.31
N ARG A 3 -32.52 12.02 13.25
CA ARG A 3 -33.42 11.24 14.13
C ARG A 3 -33.18 9.72 14.01
N VAL A 4 -32.93 9.22 12.81
CA VAL A 4 -32.69 7.79 12.55
C VAL A 4 -31.33 7.40 13.12
N VAL A 5 -30.30 8.21 12.87
CA VAL A 5 -28.95 7.96 13.37
C VAL A 5 -28.92 7.99 14.90
N SER A 6 -29.59 8.96 15.53
CA SER A 6 -29.73 9.04 16.98
C SER A 6 -30.51 7.86 17.55
N HIS A 7 -31.55 7.38 16.85
CA HIS A 7 -32.27 6.18 17.27
C HIS A 7 -31.39 4.92 17.24
N LEU A 8 -30.45 4.83 16.29
CA LEU A 8 -29.52 3.71 16.14
C LEU A 8 -28.25 3.83 16.99
N ASP A 9 -28.05 4.95 17.71
CA ASP A 9 -26.86 5.22 18.52
C ASP A 9 -26.51 4.07 19.49
N PRO A 10 -27.47 3.45 20.23
CA PRO A 10 -27.14 2.32 21.11
C PRO A 10 -26.53 1.13 20.36
N ILE A 11 -26.96 0.89 19.11
CA ILE A 11 -26.42 -0.19 18.27
C ILE A 11 -25.00 0.15 17.84
N PHE A 12 -24.77 1.37 17.32
CA PHE A 12 -23.43 1.82 16.91
C PHE A 12 -22.44 1.77 18.07
N LYS A 13 -22.85 2.24 19.25
CA LYS A 13 -22.04 2.20 20.46
C LYS A 13 -21.70 0.77 20.90
N THR A 14 -22.60 -0.19 20.67
CA THR A 14 -22.37 -1.60 21.04
C THR A 14 -21.37 -2.29 20.12
N ILE A 15 -21.37 -1.95 18.82
CA ILE A 15 -20.47 -2.58 17.83
C ILE A 15 -19.13 -1.85 17.69
N ALA A 16 -19.08 -0.57 18.05
CA ALA A 16 -17.86 0.21 17.95
C ALA A 16 -16.85 -0.22 19.04
N PRO A 17 -15.54 -0.03 18.81
CA PRO A 17 -14.51 -0.40 19.78
C PRO A 17 -14.61 0.31 21.14
N GLY A 18 -15.33 1.44 21.19
CA GLY A 18 -15.27 2.36 22.33
C GLY A 18 -13.95 3.14 22.33
N VAL A 19 -13.67 3.82 23.44
CA VAL A 19 -12.44 4.64 23.59
C VAL A 19 -11.17 3.77 23.57
N GLY A 20 -11.31 2.47 23.88
CA GLY A 20 -10.20 1.52 23.83
C GLY A 20 -9.03 1.88 24.76
N GLY A 21 -7.85 1.38 24.41
CA GLY A 21 -6.60 1.68 25.12
C GLY A 21 -5.71 2.73 24.43
N ILE A 22 -6.21 3.38 23.37
CA ILE A 22 -5.47 4.42 22.65
C ILE A 22 -5.61 5.72 23.45
N GLU A 23 -4.48 6.40 23.69
CA GLU A 23 -4.52 7.71 24.37
C GLU A 23 -5.38 8.69 23.59
N ARG A 24 -6.19 9.48 24.31
CA ARG A 24 -6.99 10.54 23.70
C ARG A 24 -6.06 11.52 23.00
N THR A 25 -6.47 11.99 21.83
CA THR A 25 -5.74 13.02 21.08
C THR A 25 -5.51 14.26 21.94
N THR A 26 -4.25 14.71 22.03
CA THR A 26 -3.84 15.89 22.79
C THR A 26 -4.75 17.08 22.50
N GLY A 27 -5.28 17.70 23.56
CA GLY A 27 -6.18 18.85 23.49
C GLY A 27 -7.68 18.52 23.51
N ARG A 28 -8.07 17.24 23.39
CA ARG A 28 -9.47 16.84 23.63
C ARG A 28 -9.77 16.80 25.13
N SER A 29 -10.95 17.28 25.51
CA SER A 29 -11.43 17.33 26.89
C SER A 29 -12.92 17.02 26.97
N GLY A 30 -13.45 16.80 28.18
CA GLY A 30 -14.86 16.46 28.40
C GLY A 30 -15.20 15.02 28.04
N ASP A 31 -16.49 14.74 27.84
CA ASP A 31 -16.99 13.41 27.48
C ASP A 31 -16.45 12.97 26.11
N ALA A 32 -16.18 11.67 25.96
CA ALA A 32 -15.66 11.12 24.71
C ALA A 32 -16.73 11.19 23.60
N SER A 33 -16.39 11.88 22.50
CA SER A 33 -17.29 11.98 21.34
C SER A 33 -17.47 10.61 20.66
N THR A 34 -18.48 10.48 19.81
CA THR A 34 -18.71 9.24 19.02
C THR A 34 -17.49 8.86 18.17
N SER A 35 -16.78 9.85 17.60
CA SER A 35 -15.53 9.61 16.88
C SER A 35 -14.41 9.05 17.77
N GLU A 36 -14.35 9.43 19.06
CA GLU A 36 -13.42 8.80 20.02
C GLU A 36 -13.88 7.41 20.44
N GLN A 37 -15.16 7.08 20.25
CA GLN A 37 -15.71 5.75 20.48
C GLN A 37 -15.60 4.84 19.23
N GLY A 38 -15.07 5.36 18.10
CA GLY A 38 -14.82 4.59 16.89
C GLY A 38 -15.99 4.50 15.91
N TYR A 39 -16.98 5.39 15.98
CA TYR A 39 -18.04 5.51 14.98
C TYR A 39 -18.40 6.98 14.69
N LEU A 40 -18.89 7.28 13.50
CA LEU A 40 -19.17 8.66 13.10
C LEU A 40 -20.36 8.75 12.14
N HIS A 41 -21.26 9.69 12.41
CA HIS A 41 -22.24 10.13 11.43
C HIS A 41 -21.55 11.10 10.45
N CYS A 42 -21.11 10.59 9.30
CA CYS A 42 -20.28 11.35 8.37
C CYS A 42 -21.02 12.43 7.56
N GLY A 43 -22.35 12.46 7.60
CA GLY A 43 -23.18 13.37 6.80
C GLY A 43 -24.44 12.70 6.28
N PRO A 44 -25.09 13.27 5.25
CA PRO A 44 -26.33 12.73 4.69
C PRO A 44 -26.11 11.38 4.00
N ASN A 45 -27.18 10.80 3.45
CA ASN A 45 -27.13 9.54 2.71
C ASN A 45 -25.91 9.46 1.76
N GLY A 46 -25.17 8.35 1.84
CA GLY A 46 -23.95 8.12 1.06
C GLY A 46 -22.65 8.59 1.71
N ALA A 47 -22.67 9.57 2.62
CA ALA A 47 -21.45 10.15 3.20
C ALA A 47 -20.60 9.11 3.96
N GLY A 48 -21.23 8.19 4.71
CA GLY A 48 -20.51 7.12 5.40
C GLY A 48 -19.76 6.18 4.44
N HIS A 49 -20.41 5.78 3.34
CA HIS A 49 -19.77 4.95 2.31
C HIS A 49 -18.67 5.70 1.57
N PHE A 50 -18.86 7.00 1.30
CA PHE A 50 -17.83 7.83 0.67
C PHE A 50 -16.56 7.92 1.54
N VAL A 51 -16.70 8.15 2.84
CA VAL A 51 -15.56 8.16 3.77
C VAL A 51 -14.88 6.78 3.83
N LYS A 52 -15.66 5.69 3.85
CA LYS A 52 -15.12 4.32 3.83
C LYS A 52 -14.38 4.01 2.51
N MET A 53 -14.90 4.47 1.39
CA MET A 53 -14.26 4.31 0.09
C MET A 53 -12.87 4.96 0.10
N VAL A 54 -12.77 6.22 0.54
CA VAL A 54 -11.48 6.93 0.64
C VAL A 54 -10.53 6.27 1.66
N HIS A 55 -11.05 5.77 2.78
CA HIS A 55 -10.27 4.96 3.72
C HIS A 55 -9.57 3.78 3.03
N ASN A 56 -10.28 3.02 2.20
CA ASN A 56 -9.69 1.91 1.45
C ASN A 56 -8.66 2.38 0.40
N GLY A 57 -8.87 3.55 -0.21
CA GLY A 57 -7.85 4.16 -1.07
C GLY A 57 -6.55 4.48 -0.32
N ILE A 58 -6.67 5.07 0.88
CA ILE A 58 -5.51 5.34 1.76
C ILE A 58 -4.82 4.03 2.16
N GLU A 59 -5.58 3.00 2.52
CA GLU A 59 -5.05 1.67 2.84
C GLU A 59 -4.19 1.12 1.71
N TYR A 60 -4.63 1.25 0.44
CA TYR A 60 -3.84 0.80 -0.72
C TYR A 60 -2.52 1.56 -0.82
N GLY A 61 -2.53 2.88 -0.65
CA GLY A 61 -1.33 3.72 -0.66
C GLY A 61 -0.34 3.33 0.43
N MET A 62 -0.82 3.09 1.65
CA MET A 62 0.03 2.67 2.77
C MET A 62 0.66 1.31 2.54
N MET A 63 -0.12 0.32 2.06
CA MET A 63 0.40 -1.00 1.72
C MET A 63 1.46 -0.94 0.62
N ALA A 64 1.21 -0.14 -0.43
CA ALA A 64 2.16 0.03 -1.53
C ALA A 64 3.48 0.65 -1.05
N ALA A 65 3.42 1.68 -0.19
CA ALA A 65 4.62 2.30 0.36
C ALA A 65 5.50 1.31 1.14
N TYR A 66 4.89 0.44 1.96
CA TYR A 66 5.65 -0.63 2.63
C TYR A 66 6.19 -1.67 1.65
N ALA A 67 5.39 -2.09 0.68
CA ALA A 67 5.80 -3.11 -0.29
C ALA A 67 7.00 -2.63 -1.12
N GLU A 68 6.96 -1.40 -1.63
CA GLU A 68 8.06 -0.80 -2.38
C GLU A 68 9.31 -0.66 -1.50
N GLY A 69 9.17 -0.14 -0.27
CA GLY A 69 10.28 0.01 0.67
C GLY A 69 10.94 -1.31 1.04
N MET A 70 10.15 -2.33 1.37
CA MET A 70 10.65 -3.67 1.70
C MET A 70 11.29 -4.35 0.49
N ASN A 71 10.76 -4.12 -0.73
CA ASN A 71 11.34 -4.63 -1.96
C ASN A 71 12.71 -4.00 -2.25
N ILE A 72 12.91 -2.72 -1.94
CA ILE A 72 14.24 -2.09 -2.02
C ILE A 72 15.21 -2.76 -1.04
N LEU A 73 14.78 -3.02 0.19
CA LEU A 73 15.62 -3.71 1.18
C LEU A 73 15.98 -5.13 0.76
N SER A 74 15.04 -5.88 0.17
CA SER A 74 15.31 -7.24 -0.29
C SER A 74 16.29 -7.30 -1.47
N HIS A 75 16.40 -6.22 -2.25
CA HIS A 75 17.35 -6.09 -3.36
C HIS A 75 18.64 -5.36 -2.96
N ALA A 76 18.85 -5.06 -1.67
CA ALA A 76 20.00 -4.29 -1.20
C ALA A 76 21.35 -5.05 -1.26
N ASN A 77 21.35 -6.33 -1.66
CA ASN A 77 22.54 -7.14 -1.90
C ASN A 77 22.87 -7.31 -3.40
N ILE A 78 22.24 -6.55 -4.29
CA ILE A 78 22.46 -6.67 -5.75
C ILE A 78 23.95 -6.56 -6.14
N GLY A 79 24.75 -5.78 -5.43
CA GLY A 79 26.19 -5.63 -5.71
C GLY A 79 27.05 -6.84 -5.32
N SER A 80 26.50 -7.83 -4.62
CA SER A 80 27.17 -9.09 -4.28
C SER A 80 26.75 -10.26 -5.18
N GLN A 81 25.79 -10.03 -6.08
CA GLN A 81 25.28 -11.05 -7.00
C GLN A 81 26.02 -11.01 -8.34
N ASP A 82 26.19 -12.17 -8.97
CA ASP A 82 26.72 -12.26 -10.34
C ASP A 82 25.62 -11.85 -11.33
N HIS A 83 25.91 -10.86 -12.18
CA HIS A 83 25.00 -10.41 -13.24
C HIS A 83 25.67 -10.46 -14.59
N ASP A 84 24.93 -10.84 -15.62
CA ASP A 84 25.37 -10.69 -16.99
C ASP A 84 25.53 -9.19 -17.32
N ILE A 85 26.72 -8.79 -17.77
CA ILE A 85 26.95 -7.45 -18.31
C ILE A 85 26.54 -7.47 -19.77
N ASP A 86 25.37 -6.91 -20.08
CA ASP A 86 24.86 -6.82 -21.45
C ASP A 86 24.29 -5.44 -21.79
N ALA A 87 23.94 -5.25 -23.07
CA ALA A 87 23.44 -3.98 -23.59
C ALA A 87 22.04 -3.60 -23.07
N GLU A 88 21.32 -4.53 -22.46
CA GLU A 88 19.94 -4.37 -21.99
C GLU A 88 19.89 -4.10 -20.47
N THR A 89 20.97 -4.45 -19.76
CA THR A 89 21.10 -4.29 -18.30
C THR A 89 22.04 -3.13 -17.99
N THR A 90 21.51 -2.05 -17.40
CA THR A 90 22.34 -0.91 -17.00
C THR A 90 23.33 -1.36 -15.91
N PRO A 91 24.66 -1.21 -16.11
CA PRO A 91 25.63 -1.63 -15.11
C PRO A 91 25.48 -0.85 -13.81
N LEU A 92 25.60 -1.54 -12.68
CA LEU A 92 25.66 -0.91 -11.36
C LEU A 92 26.99 -0.16 -11.22
N GLN A 93 26.94 1.16 -11.05
CA GLN A 93 28.15 2.00 -11.04
C GLN A 93 29.09 1.70 -9.86
N ASN A 94 28.52 1.54 -8.66
CA ASN A 94 29.25 1.23 -7.43
C ASN A 94 28.62 0.00 -6.74
N PRO A 95 28.97 -1.23 -7.14
CA PRO A 95 28.40 -2.44 -6.54
C PRO A 95 28.66 -2.57 -5.04
N GLU A 96 29.81 -2.09 -4.56
CA GLU A 96 30.20 -2.10 -3.15
C GLU A 96 29.21 -1.37 -2.23
N ASP A 97 28.44 -0.42 -2.76
CA ASP A 97 27.42 0.33 -2.02
C ASP A 97 26.14 -0.50 -1.77
N PHE A 98 26.00 -1.68 -2.39
CA PHE A 98 24.77 -2.50 -2.36
C PHE A 98 25.08 -3.98 -2.08
N GLN A 99 25.88 -4.24 -1.04
CA GLN A 99 26.27 -5.59 -0.60
C GLN A 99 25.65 -5.94 0.75
N PHE A 100 24.37 -5.63 0.94
CA PHE A 100 23.68 -5.78 2.22
C PHE A 100 22.67 -6.93 2.21
N ASP A 101 22.99 -8.02 2.88
CA ASP A 101 22.03 -9.09 3.19
C ASP A 101 21.12 -8.66 4.35
N ILE A 102 20.03 -7.96 4.01
CA ILE A 102 19.09 -7.41 4.98
C ILE A 102 18.03 -8.45 5.35
N ASN A 103 17.92 -8.76 6.64
CA ASN A 103 16.81 -9.54 7.17
C ASN A 103 15.56 -8.66 7.31
N THR A 104 14.69 -8.68 6.29
CA THR A 104 13.48 -7.87 6.23
C THR A 104 12.46 -8.20 7.33
N ALA A 105 12.43 -9.44 7.83
CA ALA A 105 11.57 -9.81 8.96
C ALA A 105 11.98 -9.09 10.26
N GLU A 106 13.28 -9.05 10.55
CA GLU A 106 13.81 -8.32 11.71
C GLU A 106 13.69 -6.81 11.54
N VAL A 107 13.83 -6.28 10.31
CA VAL A 107 13.56 -4.87 10.02
C VAL A 107 12.10 -4.51 10.29
N ALA A 108 11.16 -5.33 9.83
CA ALA A 108 9.75 -5.12 10.11
C ALA A 108 9.49 -5.12 11.62
N GLU A 109 10.08 -6.06 12.38
CA GLU A 109 9.90 -6.16 13.83
C GLU A 109 10.50 -4.97 14.61
N VAL A 110 11.69 -4.50 14.24
CA VAL A 110 12.33 -3.38 14.92
C VAL A 110 11.57 -2.07 14.70
N TRP A 111 11.01 -1.85 13.49
CA TRP A 111 10.24 -0.65 13.18
C TRP A 111 8.92 -0.54 13.93
N ARG A 112 8.42 -1.61 14.53
CA ARG A 112 7.20 -1.57 15.35
C ARG A 112 7.37 -0.77 16.65
N ARG A 113 8.60 -0.49 17.06
CA ARG A 113 8.90 0.15 18.36
C ARG A 113 9.67 1.45 18.16
N GLY A 114 9.01 2.57 18.40
CA GLY A 114 9.62 3.90 18.41
C GLY A 114 9.91 4.51 17.03
N SER A 115 9.56 3.82 15.94
CA SER A 115 9.66 4.38 14.59
C SER A 115 8.42 5.22 14.23
N VAL A 116 8.60 6.14 13.29
CA VAL A 116 7.50 6.97 12.74
C VAL A 116 6.53 6.15 11.91
N VAL A 117 6.99 5.02 11.35
CA VAL A 117 6.18 4.15 10.48
C VAL A 117 5.52 3.00 11.25
N ALA A 118 5.52 3.03 12.58
CA ALA A 118 4.78 2.05 13.36
C ALA A 118 3.28 2.13 13.03
N SER A 119 2.67 1.02 12.61
CA SER A 119 1.26 0.97 12.23
C SER A 119 0.73 -0.47 12.28
N TRP A 120 -0.60 -0.62 12.26
CA TRP A 120 -1.24 -1.94 12.17
C TRP A 120 -0.82 -2.73 10.93
N LEU A 121 -0.66 -2.07 9.77
CA LEU A 121 -0.19 -2.75 8.55
C LEU A 121 1.25 -3.26 8.71
N LEU A 122 2.12 -2.52 9.40
CA LEU A 122 3.46 -3.00 9.72
C LEU A 122 3.44 -4.21 10.66
N ASP A 123 2.54 -4.23 11.65
CA ASP A 123 2.35 -5.42 12.50
C ASP A 123 2.01 -6.66 11.65
N LEU A 124 1.12 -6.52 10.66
CA LEU A 124 0.74 -7.61 9.75
C LEU A 124 1.90 -8.06 8.85
N ILE A 125 2.74 -7.13 8.40
CA ILE A 125 3.95 -7.43 7.63
C ILE A 125 4.94 -8.22 8.49
N ALA A 126 5.19 -7.78 9.72
CA ALA A 126 6.10 -8.48 10.64
C ALA A 126 5.63 -9.90 10.95
N ILE A 127 4.32 -10.11 11.15
CA ILE A 127 3.73 -11.44 11.31
C ILE A 127 4.00 -12.30 10.06
N SER A 128 3.67 -11.77 8.87
CA SER A 128 3.80 -12.50 7.61
C SER A 128 5.26 -12.88 7.31
N LEU A 129 6.20 -11.95 7.48
CA LEU A 129 7.62 -12.19 7.20
C LEU A 129 8.30 -13.08 8.25
N LYS A 130 7.82 -13.07 9.50
CA LYS A 130 8.30 -14.02 10.52
C LYS A 130 7.96 -15.46 10.13
N ASP A 131 6.74 -15.68 9.64
CA ASP A 131 6.26 -17.03 9.30
C ASP A 131 6.76 -17.48 7.92
N ASN A 132 6.91 -16.57 6.97
CA ASN A 132 7.42 -16.84 5.63
C ASN A 132 8.34 -15.72 5.10
N PRO A 133 9.65 -15.75 5.43
CA PRO A 133 10.58 -14.66 5.12
C PRO A 133 10.75 -14.36 3.62
N ASP A 134 10.60 -15.36 2.75
CA ASP A 134 10.73 -15.20 1.29
C ASP A 134 9.38 -15.02 0.58
N LEU A 135 8.27 -15.05 1.33
CA LEU A 135 6.91 -14.94 0.81
C LEU A 135 6.56 -15.97 -0.29
N SER A 136 7.27 -17.11 -0.34
CA SER A 136 7.12 -18.16 -1.36
C SER A 136 5.72 -18.76 -1.52
N ASN A 137 4.83 -18.58 -0.53
CA ASN A 137 3.45 -19.06 -0.58
C ASN A 137 2.48 -18.09 -1.29
N PHE A 138 2.97 -16.92 -1.73
CA PHE A 138 2.16 -15.90 -2.39
C PHE A 138 2.57 -15.77 -3.86
N SER A 139 1.58 -15.68 -4.76
CA SER A 139 1.84 -15.57 -6.21
C SER A 139 2.29 -14.19 -6.68
N GLY A 140 2.16 -13.17 -5.83
CA GLY A 140 2.36 -11.76 -6.22
C GLY A 140 1.22 -11.15 -7.04
N SER A 141 0.19 -11.92 -7.41
CA SER A 141 -0.99 -11.42 -8.11
C SER A 141 -1.99 -10.80 -7.14
N VAL A 142 -2.09 -9.46 -7.12
CA VAL A 142 -2.86 -8.73 -6.10
C VAL A 142 -4.22 -8.30 -6.65
N SER A 143 -5.31 -8.75 -6.02
CA SER A 143 -6.67 -8.34 -6.37
C SER A 143 -7.04 -6.95 -5.81
N ASP A 144 -8.11 -6.36 -6.37
CA ASP A 144 -8.76 -5.15 -5.85
C ASP A 144 -10.29 -5.34 -5.79
N SER A 145 -10.96 -4.76 -4.78
CA SER A 145 -12.40 -4.98 -4.47
C SER A 145 -13.33 -3.89 -4.98
N GLY A 146 -12.78 -2.82 -5.59
CA GLY A 146 -13.55 -1.71 -6.17
C GLY A 146 -13.36 -0.37 -5.46
N GLU A 147 -13.21 -0.32 -4.13
CA GLU A 147 -13.12 0.95 -3.40
C GLU A 147 -11.89 1.79 -3.77
N GLY A 148 -10.76 1.16 -4.11
CA GLY A 148 -9.60 1.85 -4.66
C GLY A 148 -9.91 2.52 -5.99
N ARG A 149 -10.66 1.84 -6.87
CA ARG A 149 -11.11 2.39 -8.16
C ARG A 149 -12.04 3.58 -7.96
N TRP A 150 -13.05 3.43 -7.10
CA TRP A 150 -13.99 4.51 -6.81
C TRP A 150 -13.29 5.72 -6.16
N THR A 151 -12.26 5.50 -5.35
CA THR A 151 -11.43 6.58 -4.80
C THR A 151 -10.69 7.34 -5.90
N SER A 152 -10.02 6.66 -6.84
CA SER A 152 -9.35 7.32 -7.96
C SER A 152 -10.33 8.06 -8.87
N MET A 153 -11.51 7.49 -9.14
CA MET A 153 -12.54 8.19 -9.91
C MET A 153 -13.06 9.43 -9.18
N ALA A 154 -13.33 9.34 -7.86
CA ALA A 154 -13.74 10.49 -7.06
C ALA A 154 -12.66 11.58 -7.04
N ALA A 155 -11.38 11.21 -7.01
CA ALA A 155 -10.28 12.17 -7.12
C ALA A 155 -10.31 12.92 -8.46
N ILE A 156 -10.58 12.24 -9.58
CA ILE A 156 -10.73 12.85 -10.90
C ILE A 156 -11.94 13.80 -10.93
N GLU A 157 -13.12 13.34 -10.51
CA GLU A 157 -14.37 14.11 -10.54
C GLU A 157 -14.29 15.37 -9.66
N THR A 158 -13.55 15.29 -8.56
CA THR A 158 -13.32 16.43 -7.66
C THR A 158 -12.11 17.30 -8.04
N ALA A 159 -11.38 16.94 -9.11
CA ALA A 159 -10.11 17.55 -9.50
C ALA A 159 -9.07 17.60 -8.36
N THR A 160 -9.05 16.56 -7.52
CA THR A 160 -8.10 16.41 -6.40
C THR A 160 -6.91 15.55 -6.83
N PRO A 161 -5.65 16.05 -6.75
CA PRO A 161 -4.48 15.24 -7.08
C PRO A 161 -4.33 14.03 -6.14
N ALA A 162 -4.31 12.82 -6.71
CA ALA A 162 -4.12 11.57 -5.96
C ALA A 162 -3.10 10.61 -6.63
N PRO A 163 -1.85 11.06 -6.89
CA PRO A 163 -0.85 10.26 -7.60
C PRO A 163 -0.49 8.97 -6.85
N VAL A 164 -0.26 9.04 -5.52
CA VAL A 164 0.12 7.88 -4.70
C VAL A 164 -0.99 6.83 -4.68
N LEU A 165 -2.24 7.25 -4.45
CA LEU A 165 -3.37 6.31 -4.38
C LEU A 165 -3.64 5.65 -5.72
N THR A 166 -3.49 6.41 -6.81
CA THR A 166 -3.65 5.90 -8.18
C THR A 166 -2.53 4.95 -8.57
N ALA A 167 -1.27 5.27 -8.23
CA ALA A 167 -0.13 4.38 -8.47
C ALA A 167 -0.27 3.06 -7.70
N ALA A 168 -0.70 3.12 -6.43
CA ALA A 168 -0.97 1.94 -5.61
C ALA A 168 -2.10 1.06 -6.16
N LEU A 169 -3.07 1.65 -6.87
CA LEU A 169 -4.09 0.89 -7.59
C LEU A 169 -3.52 0.26 -8.87
N PHE A 170 -2.74 1.01 -9.64
CA PHE A 170 -2.16 0.54 -10.90
C PHE A 170 -1.11 -0.56 -10.70
N SER A 171 -0.34 -0.52 -9.62
CA SER A 171 0.59 -1.62 -9.30
C SER A 171 -0.13 -2.96 -9.13
N ARG A 172 -1.36 -2.95 -8.58
CA ARG A 172 -2.21 -4.15 -8.52
C ARG A 172 -2.65 -4.61 -9.90
N PHE A 173 -2.95 -3.69 -10.82
CA PHE A 173 -3.31 -4.06 -12.20
C PHE A 173 -2.13 -4.69 -12.92
N SER A 174 -0.95 -4.05 -12.85
CA SER A 174 0.29 -4.57 -13.42
C SER A 174 0.67 -5.93 -12.84
N SER A 175 0.46 -6.15 -11.53
CA SER A 175 0.71 -7.46 -10.88
C SER A 175 -0.12 -8.62 -11.45
N ARG A 176 -1.16 -8.32 -12.23
CA ARG A 176 -2.03 -9.30 -12.90
C ARG A 176 -1.76 -9.41 -14.40
N GLY A 177 -0.70 -8.78 -14.89
CA GLY A 177 -0.34 -8.78 -16.31
C GLY A 177 -1.11 -7.77 -17.17
N GLU A 178 -1.91 -6.88 -16.57
CA GLU A 178 -2.71 -5.90 -17.32
C GLU A 178 -1.85 -4.84 -18.04
N ALA A 179 -0.54 -4.78 -17.76
CA ALA A 179 0.43 -3.93 -18.44
C ALA A 179 1.05 -4.58 -19.70
N ASP A 180 0.87 -5.89 -19.90
CA ASP A 180 1.60 -6.70 -20.89
C ASP A 180 1.55 -6.14 -22.32
N PHE A 181 0.39 -5.70 -22.79
CA PHE A 181 0.29 -5.09 -24.12
C PHE A 181 1.10 -3.79 -24.24
N GLY A 182 1.08 -2.96 -23.20
CA GLY A 182 1.86 -1.73 -23.14
C GLY A 182 3.36 -2.03 -23.13
N ASP A 183 3.78 -3.00 -22.32
CA ASP A 183 5.18 -3.41 -22.19
C ASP A 183 5.71 -4.01 -23.51
N LYS A 184 4.94 -4.88 -24.17
CA LYS A 184 5.25 -5.40 -25.52
C LYS A 184 5.37 -4.29 -26.56
N LEU A 185 4.53 -3.27 -26.49
CA LEU A 185 4.61 -2.13 -27.39
C LEU A 185 5.88 -1.31 -27.15
N LEU A 186 6.32 -1.16 -25.89
CA LEU A 186 7.60 -0.53 -25.56
C LEU A 186 8.77 -1.31 -26.19
N SER A 187 8.80 -2.64 -26.03
CA SER A 187 9.80 -3.50 -26.66
C SER A 187 9.79 -3.40 -28.18
N ALA A 188 8.61 -3.45 -28.80
CA ALA A 188 8.47 -3.28 -30.24
C ALA A 188 9.01 -1.92 -30.72
N MET A 189 8.75 -0.83 -29.99
CA MET A 189 9.32 0.47 -30.33
C MET A 189 10.85 0.47 -30.22
N ARG A 190 11.42 -0.06 -29.12
CA ARG A 190 12.88 -0.17 -28.95
C ARG A 190 13.55 -0.97 -30.07
N PHE A 191 12.90 -2.05 -30.50
CA PHE A 191 13.34 -2.80 -31.68
C PHE A 191 13.30 -1.93 -32.95
N GLN A 192 12.19 -1.24 -33.20
CA GLN A 192 12.02 -0.46 -34.44
C GLN A 192 12.98 0.73 -34.54
N PHE A 193 13.23 1.48 -33.46
CA PHE A 193 14.10 2.67 -33.54
C PHE A 193 15.59 2.37 -33.27
N GLY A 194 15.90 1.35 -32.45
CA GLY A 194 17.25 1.09 -31.96
C GLY A 194 17.81 -0.28 -32.34
N GLY A 195 17.00 -1.16 -32.93
CA GLY A 195 17.39 -2.55 -33.20
C GLY A 195 17.61 -3.38 -31.94
N HIS A 196 17.07 -2.96 -30.79
CA HIS A 196 17.16 -3.70 -29.53
C HIS A 196 16.38 -5.01 -29.65
N HIS A 197 17.07 -6.14 -29.58
CA HIS A 197 16.45 -7.46 -29.55
C HIS A 197 16.27 -7.89 -28.10
N GLU A 198 15.08 -8.38 -27.75
CA GLU A 198 14.84 -8.97 -26.44
C GLU A 198 15.64 -10.27 -26.30
N LYS A 199 15.96 -10.65 -25.05
CA LYS A 199 16.54 -11.96 -24.77
C LYS A 199 15.51 -13.05 -25.09
N GLU A 200 15.95 -14.15 -25.67
CA GLU A 200 15.13 -15.36 -25.74
C GLU A 200 15.02 -15.94 -24.31
N GLU A 201 13.79 -16.23 -23.87
CA GLU A 201 13.51 -16.89 -22.58
C GLU A 201 13.97 -18.35 -22.54
#